data_AF-A0A094IW32-F1
#
_entry.id   AF-A0A094IW32-F1
#
_cell.length_a   1.000
_cell.length_b   1.000
_cell.length_c   1.000
_cell.angle_alpha   90.00
_cell.angle_beta   90.00
_cell.angle_gamma   90.00
#
_symmetry.space_group_name_H-M   'P 1'
#
loop_
_entity.id
_entity.type
_entity.pdbx_description
1 polymer ?
#
loop_
_entity_poly.entity_id
_entity_poly.type
_entity_poly.pdbx_seq_one_letter_code
_entity_poly.pdbx_strand_id
1 'polypeptide(L)'
;MKIKPFLTLLGCLVVTGAAQSTTWGEREVADPLLPGETCKVREPMSYGGYIYHWDSKYDQVFWPLIDVEGIWHCEKSGFMALIGDFALNPDEVLRIKAFLDTHPIRPVSREDKLARLDALYALRDIDPDYQNIVNRVLARQYQSVKDYDTANRYRAEAFATIEEILAQADLDLAKRARYLYLGVNYARQFGEMELSDDYLRRLHIVMIDARGTEAEQFIEYIEEFLSHSQYITPGGALDPELPEAAPDEGG
;
A
#
# COMPACT_ATOMS: atom_id res chain seq x y z
N MET A 1 -72.13 -5.43 -0.05
CA MET A 1 -70.86 -5.80 -0.69
C MET A 1 -69.75 -5.59 0.33
N LYS A 2 -69.06 -6.67 0.76
CA LYS A 2 -68.06 -6.63 1.84
C LYS A 2 -66.68 -6.38 1.23
N ILE A 3 -66.04 -5.27 1.58
CA ILE A 3 -64.66 -4.94 1.18
C ILE A 3 -63.72 -5.68 2.14
N LYS A 4 -62.84 -6.54 1.60
CA LYS A 4 -61.82 -7.28 2.36
C LYS A 4 -60.60 -6.37 2.60
N PRO A 5 -60.00 -6.36 3.80
CA PRO A 5 -58.71 -5.72 4.03
C PRO A 5 -57.61 -6.67 3.54
N PHE A 6 -56.93 -6.31 2.45
CA PHE A 6 -55.76 -7.06 2.00
C PHE A 6 -54.52 -6.51 2.70
N LEU A 7 -54.22 -7.14 3.84
CA LEU A 7 -52.90 -7.47 4.36
C LEU A 7 -51.72 -6.66 3.79
N THR A 8 -51.23 -5.71 4.61
CA THR A 8 -49.92 -5.07 4.51
C THR A 8 -48.83 -6.13 4.71
N LEU A 9 -48.33 -6.72 3.61
CA LEU A 9 -47.26 -7.71 3.65
C LEU A 9 -45.91 -7.04 3.35
N LEU A 10 -45.11 -6.90 4.41
CA LEU A 10 -43.67 -7.18 4.46
C LEU A 10 -42.79 -6.56 3.35
N GLY A 11 -42.26 -5.37 3.63
CA GLY A 11 -41.17 -4.74 2.87
C GLY A 11 -39.96 -4.46 3.76
N CYS A 12 -39.42 -5.48 4.46
CA CYS A 12 -38.07 -5.38 5.00
C CYS A 12 -37.07 -5.71 3.88
N LEU A 13 -36.76 -4.70 3.07
CA LEU A 13 -35.57 -4.72 2.23
C LEU A 13 -34.37 -4.74 3.18
N VAL A 14 -33.85 -5.92 3.47
CA VAL A 14 -32.57 -6.06 4.16
C VAL A 14 -31.52 -5.62 3.15
N VAL A 15 -31.17 -4.34 3.19
CA VAL A 15 -29.97 -3.83 2.54
C VAL A 15 -28.80 -4.42 3.31
N THR A 16 -28.38 -5.64 2.95
CA THR A 16 -27.06 -6.16 3.30
C THR A 16 -26.03 -5.42 2.47
N GLY A 17 -25.93 -4.11 2.67
CA GLY A 17 -24.74 -3.39 2.30
C GLY A 17 -23.66 -3.90 3.23
N ALA A 18 -22.76 -4.74 2.72
CA ALA A 18 -21.53 -5.04 3.43
C ALA A 18 -20.84 -3.70 3.69
N ALA A 19 -20.98 -3.18 4.90
CA ALA A 19 -20.29 -1.97 5.32
C ALA A 19 -18.80 -2.31 5.37
N GLN A 20 -18.13 -2.17 4.23
CA GLN A 20 -16.67 -2.15 4.12
C GLN A 20 -16.19 -0.83 4.73
N SER A 21 -16.30 -0.73 6.05
CA SER A 21 -15.87 0.44 6.80
C SER A 21 -14.62 0.09 7.58
N THR A 22 -13.51 0.75 7.25
CA THR A 22 -12.37 0.85 8.16
C THR A 22 -12.72 1.92 9.19
N THR A 23 -12.48 1.64 10.47
CA THR A 23 -12.76 2.62 11.53
C THR A 23 -11.45 3.13 12.09
N TRP A 24 -11.34 4.44 12.24
CA TRP A 24 -10.17 5.14 12.77
C TRP A 24 -10.48 5.77 14.13
N GLY A 25 -9.55 5.65 15.07
CA GLY A 25 -9.61 6.25 16.39
C GLY A 25 -8.51 7.29 16.59
N GLU A 26 -8.76 8.31 17.40
CA GLU A 26 -7.74 9.27 17.82
C GLU A 26 -6.88 8.65 18.93
N ARG A 27 -5.56 8.89 18.86
CA ARG A 27 -4.59 8.50 19.88
C ARG A 27 -3.58 9.63 20.09
N GLU A 28 -3.08 9.77 21.31
CA GLU A 28 -1.93 10.62 21.59
C GLU A 28 -0.64 9.79 21.62
N VAL A 29 0.38 10.27 20.92
CA VAL A 29 1.73 9.69 20.89
C VAL A 29 2.77 10.76 21.26
N ALA A 30 3.93 10.38 21.77
CA ALA A 30 4.99 11.33 22.10
C ALA A 30 5.58 11.95 20.80
N ASP A 31 5.86 13.26 20.82
CA ASP A 31 6.58 13.91 19.73
C ASP A 31 8.07 13.51 19.79
N PRO A 32 8.65 12.90 18.73
CA PRO A 32 10.02 12.44 18.78
C PRO A 32 11.05 13.58 18.74
N LEU A 33 10.63 14.80 18.38
CA LEU A 33 11.49 15.98 18.29
C LEU A 33 11.36 16.90 19.49
N LEU A 34 10.20 16.96 20.14
CA LEU A 34 9.91 17.87 21.25
C LEU A 34 9.65 17.10 22.56
N PRO A 35 10.66 16.98 23.45
CA PRO A 35 10.50 16.26 24.70
C PRO A 35 9.33 16.79 25.56
N GLY A 36 8.46 15.89 25.99
CA GLY A 36 7.29 16.22 26.83
C GLY A 36 6.05 16.69 26.05
N GLU A 37 6.16 16.87 24.73
CA GLU A 37 5.03 17.16 23.86
C GLU A 37 4.40 15.88 23.31
N THR A 38 3.13 15.97 22.93
CA THR A 38 2.38 14.88 22.30
C THR A 38 1.75 15.34 20.98
N CYS A 39 1.50 14.36 20.11
CA CYS A 39 0.85 14.51 18.82
C CYS A 39 -0.45 13.71 18.82
N LYS A 40 -1.52 14.31 18.30
CA LYS A 40 -2.78 13.62 18.04
C LYS A 40 -2.69 12.95 16.67
N VAL A 41 -2.76 11.63 16.65
CA VAL A 41 -2.67 10.80 15.45
C VAL A 41 -3.89 9.90 15.35
N ARG A 42 -4.08 9.26 14.19
CA ARG A 42 -5.14 8.28 13.99
C ARG A 42 -4.60 6.86 13.87
N GLU A 43 -5.31 5.93 14.48
CA GLU A 43 -4.99 4.50 14.42
C GLU A 43 -6.19 3.67 13.98
N PRO A 44 -5.93 2.53 13.30
CA PRO A 44 -6.90 1.48 13.08
C PRO A 44 -7.62 1.07 14.37
N MET A 45 -8.95 1.20 14.40
CA MET A 45 -9.78 0.56 15.44
C MET A 45 -10.39 -0.76 14.96
N SER A 46 -10.78 -0.83 13.69
CA SER A 46 -11.31 -2.05 13.09
C SER A 46 -11.17 -2.02 11.57
N TYR A 47 -10.88 -3.18 10.99
CA TYR A 47 -10.86 -3.40 9.55
C TYR A 47 -11.26 -4.85 9.26
N GLY A 48 -11.65 -5.12 8.01
CA GLY A 48 -11.94 -6.48 7.54
C GLY A 48 -10.93 -6.93 6.48
N GLY A 49 -10.96 -8.21 6.12
CA GLY A 49 -10.06 -8.79 5.10
C GLY A 49 -10.23 -8.22 3.67
N TYR A 50 -11.27 -7.42 3.42
CA TYR A 50 -11.48 -6.77 2.13
C TYR A 50 -10.34 -5.81 1.75
N ILE A 51 -9.56 -5.29 2.74
CA ILE A 51 -8.41 -4.42 2.46
C ILE A 51 -7.34 -5.09 1.61
N TYR A 52 -7.26 -6.43 1.64
CA TYR A 52 -6.32 -7.20 0.83
C TYR A 52 -6.76 -7.33 -0.64
N HIS A 53 -7.99 -6.94 -0.96
CA HIS A 53 -8.54 -6.94 -2.32
C HIS A 53 -8.52 -5.55 -2.95
N TRP A 54 -8.07 -4.52 -2.24
CA TRP A 54 -7.89 -3.18 -2.79
C TRP A 54 -6.76 -3.14 -3.82
N ASP A 55 -6.77 -2.15 -4.71
CA ASP A 55 -5.81 -2.05 -5.82
C ASP A 55 -4.35 -1.95 -5.38
N SER A 56 -4.10 -1.52 -4.16
CA SER A 56 -2.75 -1.54 -3.59
C SER A 56 -2.13 -2.93 -3.49
N LYS A 57 -2.93 -4.00 -3.62
CA LYS A 57 -2.47 -5.38 -3.76
C LYS A 57 -1.48 -5.58 -4.91
N TYR A 58 -1.58 -4.81 -6.00
CA TYR A 58 -0.62 -4.92 -7.12
C TYR A 58 0.78 -4.43 -6.73
N ASP A 59 0.87 -3.65 -5.65
CA ASP A 59 2.12 -3.12 -5.10
C ASP A 59 2.49 -3.79 -3.75
N GLN A 60 1.67 -4.75 -3.30
CA GLN A 60 1.78 -5.48 -2.03
C GLN A 60 2.05 -4.53 -0.85
N VAL A 61 1.46 -3.33 -0.91
CA VAL A 61 1.37 -2.39 0.21
C VAL A 61 -0.10 -2.29 0.57
N PHE A 62 -0.39 -2.35 1.86
CA PHE A 62 -1.76 -2.47 2.33
C PHE A 62 -2.08 -1.37 3.32
N TRP A 63 -3.38 -1.18 3.52
CA TRP A 63 -3.87 -0.38 4.62
C TRP A 63 -3.26 -0.86 5.95
N PRO A 64 -2.88 0.03 6.88
CA PRO A 64 -3.15 1.47 6.89
C PRO A 64 -2.16 2.36 6.12
N LEU A 65 -1.02 1.85 5.66
CA LEU A 65 0.10 2.67 5.16
C LEU A 65 -0.24 3.53 3.94
N ILE A 66 -1.20 3.09 3.12
CA ILE A 66 -1.62 3.74 1.88
C ILE A 66 -2.80 4.70 2.06
N ASP A 67 -3.36 4.77 3.27
CA ASP A 67 -4.47 5.68 3.60
C ASP A 67 -3.93 7.07 3.91
N VAL A 68 -4.77 8.10 3.82
CA VAL A 68 -4.42 9.47 4.25
C VAL A 68 -4.14 9.50 5.76
N GLU A 69 -4.91 8.73 6.53
CA GLU A 69 -4.75 8.62 7.99
C GLU A 69 -3.55 7.74 8.37
N GLY A 70 -2.97 7.01 7.40
CA GLY A 70 -1.73 6.26 7.54
C GLY A 70 -0.47 7.12 7.65
N ILE A 71 -0.60 8.44 7.49
CA ILE A 71 0.50 9.39 7.65
C ILE A 71 0.24 10.18 8.94
N TRP A 72 1.06 9.90 9.95
CA TRP A 72 1.01 10.59 11.22
C TRP A 72 1.74 11.93 11.13
N HIS A 73 1.18 12.97 11.77
CA HIS A 73 1.70 14.33 11.73
C HIS A 73 1.67 14.98 13.12
N CYS A 74 2.83 15.46 13.56
CA CYS A 74 2.99 16.27 14.75
C CYS A 74 2.93 17.76 14.40
N GLU A 75 1.77 18.39 14.56
CA GLU A 75 1.57 19.79 14.14
C GLU A 75 2.53 20.80 14.79
N LYS A 76 2.99 20.52 16.01
CA LYS A 76 3.89 21.41 16.77
C LYS A 76 5.31 21.41 16.20
N SER A 77 5.87 20.23 15.96
CA SER A 77 7.23 20.07 15.42
C SER A 77 7.29 20.08 13.89
N GLY A 78 6.16 19.80 13.22
CA GLY A 78 6.12 19.57 11.77
C GLY A 78 6.63 18.18 11.36
N PHE A 79 6.92 17.29 12.31
CA PHE A 79 7.35 15.92 12.01
C PHE A 79 6.22 15.11 11.39
N MET A 80 6.53 14.35 10.34
CA MET A 80 5.61 13.43 9.69
C MET A 80 6.31 12.08 9.46
N ALA A 81 5.56 10.99 9.63
CA ALA A 81 6.03 9.64 9.35
C ALA A 81 4.84 8.72 9.05
N LEU A 82 5.14 7.53 8.53
CA LEU A 82 4.12 6.49 8.37
C LEU A 82 3.64 6.01 9.75
N ILE A 83 2.41 5.56 9.80
CA ILE A 83 1.78 4.98 11.00
C ILE A 83 2.68 3.90 11.62
N GLY A 84 2.92 4.02 12.93
CA GLY A 84 3.77 3.11 13.69
C GLY A 84 5.27 3.38 13.60
N ASP A 85 5.71 4.34 12.79
CA ASP A 85 7.13 4.57 12.49
C ASP A 85 7.63 5.93 13.03
N PHE A 86 7.39 6.17 14.32
CA PHE A 86 7.74 7.42 15.02
C PHE A 86 9.06 7.36 15.79
N ALA A 87 9.71 6.19 15.83
CA ALA A 87 10.98 6.03 16.52
C ALA A 87 12.11 6.64 15.68
N LEU A 88 12.87 7.55 16.29
CA LEU A 88 14.06 8.15 15.69
C LEU A 88 15.28 7.86 16.54
N ASN A 89 16.41 7.59 15.89
CA ASN A 89 17.70 7.58 16.54
C ASN A 89 18.19 9.04 16.79
N PRO A 90 19.18 9.24 17.69
CA PRO A 90 19.65 10.60 18.02
C PRO A 90 20.16 11.42 16.84
N ASP A 91 20.81 10.78 15.85
CA ASP A 91 21.36 11.47 14.68
C ASP A 91 20.24 11.87 13.70
N GLU A 92 19.23 11.02 13.52
CA GLU A 92 18.01 11.35 12.77
C GLU A 92 17.30 12.56 13.38
N VAL A 93 17.14 12.61 14.71
CA VAL A 93 16.53 13.75 15.40
C VAL A 93 17.26 15.05 15.06
N LEU A 94 18.60 15.04 15.05
CA LEU A 94 19.40 16.22 14.71
C LEU A 94 19.21 16.65 13.25
N ARG A 95 19.30 15.72 12.29
CA ARG A 95 19.12 16.00 10.85
C ARG A 95 17.72 16.52 10.55
N ILE A 96 16.70 15.86 11.10
CA ILE A 96 15.30 16.21 10.88
C ILE A 96 14.97 17.57 11.49
N LYS A 97 15.45 17.88 12.70
CA LYS A 97 15.29 19.22 13.29
C LYS A 97 15.90 20.31 12.41
N ALA A 98 17.15 20.12 11.98
CA ALA A 98 17.82 21.08 11.11
C ALA A 98 17.05 21.30 9.78
N PHE A 99 16.49 20.23 9.23
CA PHE A 99 15.66 20.31 8.03
C PHE A 99 14.33 21.05 8.27
N LEU A 100 13.66 20.81 9.40
CA LEU A 100 12.42 21.48 9.77
C LEU A 100 12.62 22.97 10.11
N ASP A 101 13.73 23.31 10.78
CA ASP A 101 14.09 24.70 11.10
C ASP A 101 14.29 25.55 9.84
N THR A 102 14.81 24.95 8.77
CA THR A 102 15.03 25.62 7.47
C THR A 102 13.83 25.55 6.53
N HIS A 103 12.83 24.73 6.86
CA HIS A 103 11.62 24.53 6.05
C HIS A 103 10.37 24.61 6.95
N PRO A 104 10.04 25.79 7.52
CA PRO A 104 8.98 25.94 8.51
C PRO A 104 7.55 25.84 7.94
N ILE A 105 7.41 25.58 6.64
CA ILE A 105 6.12 25.51 5.96
C ILE A 105 5.31 24.36 6.57
N ARG A 106 4.14 24.70 7.10
CA ARG A 106 3.14 23.73 7.52
C ARG A 106 2.44 23.19 6.27
N PRO A 107 2.51 21.88 6.00
CA PRO A 107 1.90 21.32 4.80
C PRO A 107 0.37 21.45 4.89
N VAL A 108 -0.23 22.12 3.92
CA VAL A 108 -1.68 22.38 3.90
C VAL A 108 -2.39 21.38 3.00
N SER A 109 -1.83 21.13 1.81
CA SER A 109 -2.38 20.18 0.84
C SER A 109 -1.90 18.74 1.12
N ARG A 110 -2.52 17.77 0.44
CA ARG A 110 -2.07 16.37 0.51
C ARG A 110 -0.68 16.25 -0.13
N GLU A 111 -0.45 16.97 -1.21
CA GLU A 111 0.80 17.02 -1.96
C GLU A 111 1.93 17.60 -1.09
N ASP A 112 1.68 18.68 -0.35
CA ASP A 112 2.66 19.23 0.59
C ASP A 112 3.01 18.23 1.69
N LYS A 113 2.01 17.51 2.20
CA LYS A 113 2.19 16.47 3.23
C LYS A 113 3.05 15.33 2.71
N LEU A 114 2.84 14.90 1.48
CA LEU A 114 3.64 13.86 0.84
C LEU A 114 5.07 14.33 0.57
N ALA A 115 5.25 15.55 0.05
CA ALA A 115 6.59 16.11 -0.15
C ALA A 115 7.36 16.26 1.16
N ARG A 116 6.69 16.64 2.26
CA ARG A 116 7.29 16.67 3.60
C ARG A 116 7.69 15.26 4.06
N LEU A 117 6.78 14.29 3.93
CA LEU A 117 7.00 12.91 4.33
C LEU A 117 8.20 12.31 3.59
N ASP A 118 8.23 12.44 2.27
CA ASP A 118 9.32 12.05 1.39
C ASP A 118 10.65 12.62 1.89
N ALA A 119 10.73 13.95 2.02
CA ALA A 119 11.96 14.60 2.44
C ALA A 119 12.40 14.23 3.87
N LEU A 120 11.47 13.86 4.75
CA LEU A 120 11.81 13.34 6.08
C LEU A 120 12.36 11.93 6.00
N TYR A 121 11.78 11.02 5.20
CA TYR A 121 12.31 9.67 5.01
C TYR A 121 13.68 9.66 4.34
N ALA A 122 13.98 10.62 3.46
CA ALA A 122 15.32 10.80 2.89
C ALA A 122 16.40 11.12 3.93
N LEU A 123 16.02 11.53 5.15
CA LEU A 123 16.95 11.82 6.26
C LEU A 123 17.08 10.67 7.25
N ARG A 124 16.36 9.57 7.04
CA ARG A 124 16.29 8.44 7.96
C ARG A 124 17.33 7.38 7.68
N ASP A 125 17.77 6.74 8.76
CA ASP A 125 18.71 5.62 8.69
C ASP A 125 17.91 4.32 8.75
N ILE A 126 17.25 3.96 7.64
CA ILE A 126 16.47 2.74 7.53
C ILE A 126 17.18 1.68 6.70
N ASP A 127 16.93 0.41 7.02
CA ASP A 127 17.52 -0.69 6.28
C ASP A 127 16.93 -0.82 4.86
N PRO A 128 17.65 -1.45 3.92
CA PRO A 128 17.21 -1.55 2.53
C PRO A 128 15.86 -2.26 2.33
N ASP A 129 15.54 -3.26 3.16
CA ASP A 129 14.26 -3.97 3.06
C ASP A 129 13.11 -3.04 3.46
N TYR A 130 13.29 -2.25 4.53
CA TYR A 130 12.30 -1.25 4.94
C TYR A 130 12.23 -0.08 3.97
N GLN A 131 13.36 0.40 3.43
CA GLN A 131 13.37 1.42 2.38
C GLN A 131 12.55 1.00 1.15
N ASN A 132 12.63 -0.28 0.76
CA ASN A 132 11.80 -0.81 -0.31
C ASN A 132 10.31 -0.69 0.01
N ILE A 133 9.89 -0.97 1.24
CA ILE A 133 8.49 -0.79 1.67
C ILE A 133 8.11 0.70 1.59
N VAL A 134 8.94 1.59 2.11
CA VAL A 134 8.70 3.05 2.08
C VAL A 134 8.53 3.54 0.63
N ASN A 135 9.41 3.12 -0.28
CA ASN A 135 9.32 3.50 -1.70
C ASN A 135 7.98 3.06 -2.31
N ARG A 136 7.52 1.83 -2.02
CA ARG A 136 6.23 1.34 -2.52
C ARG A 136 5.04 2.10 -1.92
N VAL A 137 5.11 2.43 -0.64
CA VAL A 137 4.09 3.27 0.00
C VAL A 137 4.05 4.68 -0.62
N LEU A 138 5.21 5.31 -0.82
CA LEU A 138 5.31 6.61 -1.47
C LEU A 138 4.79 6.56 -2.91
N ALA A 139 5.15 5.53 -3.68
CA ALA A 139 4.63 5.32 -5.03
C ALA A 139 3.09 5.29 -5.03
N ARG A 140 2.48 4.54 -4.11
CA ARG A 140 1.01 4.48 -3.99
C ARG A 140 0.40 5.82 -3.59
N GLN A 141 1.01 6.52 -2.64
CA GLN A 141 0.53 7.81 -2.18
C GLN A 141 0.61 8.88 -3.29
N TYR A 142 1.72 8.96 -4.03
CA TYR A 142 1.86 9.88 -5.16
C TYR A 142 0.90 9.53 -6.32
N GLN A 143 0.67 8.24 -6.60
CA GLN A 143 -0.37 7.83 -7.55
C GLN A 143 -1.75 8.37 -7.16
N SER A 144 -2.08 8.36 -5.87
CA SER A 144 -3.41 8.80 -5.40
C SER A 144 -3.68 10.30 -5.59
N VAL A 145 -2.61 11.11 -5.71
CA VAL A 145 -2.67 12.54 -6.08
C VAL A 145 -2.39 12.78 -7.57
N LYS A 146 -2.36 11.71 -8.38
CA LYS A 146 -2.11 11.71 -9.83
C LYS A 146 -0.73 12.26 -10.23
N ASP A 147 0.23 12.25 -9.31
CA ASP A 147 1.64 12.49 -9.61
C ASP A 147 2.29 11.17 -10.02
N TYR A 148 1.99 10.75 -11.26
CA TYR A 148 2.46 9.48 -11.79
C TYR A 148 3.97 9.46 -12.06
N ASP A 149 4.58 10.61 -12.33
CA ASP A 149 6.02 10.70 -12.58
C ASP A 149 6.80 10.39 -11.30
N THR A 150 6.44 11.04 -10.18
CA THR A 150 7.03 10.75 -8.87
C THR A 150 6.72 9.33 -8.42
N ALA A 151 5.47 8.86 -8.64
CA ALA A 151 5.11 7.49 -8.32
C ALA A 151 5.96 6.44 -9.06
N ASN A 152 6.18 6.65 -10.36
CA ASN A 152 6.96 5.73 -11.19
C ASN A 152 8.47 5.78 -10.87
N ARG A 153 9.00 6.94 -10.45
CA ARG A 153 10.37 7.01 -9.90
C ARG A 153 10.54 6.10 -8.70
N TYR A 154 9.63 6.18 -7.72
CA TYR A 154 9.67 5.32 -6.54
C TYR A 154 9.52 3.84 -6.85
N ARG A 155 8.68 3.48 -7.83
CA ARG A 155 8.60 2.10 -8.32
C ARG A 155 9.90 1.63 -8.94
N ALA A 156 10.58 2.48 -9.71
CA ALA A 156 11.85 2.11 -10.34
C ALA A 156 12.92 1.86 -9.27
N GLU A 157 13.00 2.71 -8.24
CA GLU A 157 13.88 2.50 -7.09
C GLU A 157 13.54 1.21 -6.33
N ALA A 158 12.26 0.98 -6.04
CA ALA A 158 11.80 -0.26 -5.40
C ALA A 158 12.10 -1.49 -6.26
N PHE A 159 11.93 -1.38 -7.58
CA PHE A 159 12.17 -2.47 -8.52
C PHE A 159 13.65 -2.87 -8.51
N ALA A 160 14.56 -1.91 -8.58
CA ALA A 160 16.00 -2.19 -8.51
C ALA A 160 16.37 -2.97 -7.24
N THR A 161 15.86 -2.58 -6.06
CA THR A 161 16.09 -3.34 -4.82
C THR A 161 15.47 -4.74 -4.89
N ILE A 162 14.29 -4.89 -5.51
CA ILE A 162 13.64 -6.19 -5.67
C ILE A 162 14.51 -7.13 -6.51
N GLU A 163 15.13 -6.64 -7.58
CA GLU A 163 16.04 -7.44 -8.40
C GLU A 163 17.28 -7.89 -7.61
N GLU A 164 17.87 -6.99 -6.82
CA GLU A 164 18.99 -7.32 -5.93
C GLU A 164 18.61 -8.39 -4.89
N ILE A 165 17.41 -8.28 -4.31
CA ILE A 165 16.90 -9.27 -3.36
C ILE A 165 16.69 -10.61 -4.06
N LEU A 166 16.04 -10.63 -5.23
CA LEU A 166 15.76 -11.85 -5.99
C LEU A 166 17.02 -12.59 -6.47
N ALA A 167 18.15 -11.90 -6.59
CA ALA A 167 19.45 -12.48 -6.90
C ALA A 167 20.05 -13.28 -5.72
N GLN A 168 19.53 -13.13 -4.51
CA GLN A 168 19.98 -13.90 -3.34
C GLN A 168 19.51 -15.36 -3.43
N ALA A 169 20.40 -16.30 -3.08
CA ALA A 169 20.10 -17.72 -3.10
C ALA A 169 19.09 -18.12 -2.01
N ASP A 170 19.28 -17.61 -0.79
CA ASP A 170 18.59 -18.07 0.42
C ASP A 170 17.40 -17.18 0.79
N LEU A 171 16.44 -17.06 -0.13
CA LEU A 171 15.16 -16.42 0.17
C LEU A 171 14.11 -17.44 0.61
N ASP A 172 13.41 -17.12 1.69
CA ASP A 172 12.13 -17.74 2.04
C ASP A 172 11.16 -17.75 0.85
N LEU A 173 10.37 -18.81 0.72
CA LEU A 173 9.41 -19.00 -0.37
C LEU A 173 8.37 -17.88 -0.44
N ALA A 174 7.84 -17.43 0.70
CA ALA A 174 6.83 -16.36 0.70
C ALA A 174 7.44 -15.02 0.24
N LYS A 175 8.62 -14.66 0.75
CA LYS A 175 9.37 -13.47 0.33
C LYS A 175 9.75 -13.55 -1.15
N ARG A 176 10.21 -14.70 -1.63
CA ARG A 176 10.53 -14.93 -3.05
C ARG A 176 9.28 -14.78 -3.93
N ALA A 177 8.15 -15.38 -3.55
CA ALA A 177 6.90 -15.27 -4.29
C ALA A 177 6.40 -13.82 -4.36
N ARG A 178 6.40 -13.09 -3.22
CA ARG A 178 6.03 -11.67 -3.16
C ARG A 178 6.83 -10.84 -4.14
N TYR A 179 8.16 -11.00 -4.14
CA TYR A 179 9.03 -10.18 -4.98
C TYR A 179 9.00 -10.56 -6.45
N LEU A 180 8.81 -11.84 -6.78
CA LEU A 180 8.54 -12.24 -8.16
C LEU A 180 7.23 -11.64 -8.66
N TYR A 181 6.17 -11.65 -7.85
CA TYR A 181 4.90 -11.02 -8.20
C TYR A 181 5.03 -9.49 -8.41
N LEU A 182 5.73 -8.80 -7.52
CA LEU A 182 6.04 -7.38 -7.71
C LEU A 182 6.89 -7.14 -8.97
N GLY A 183 7.86 -8.02 -9.25
CA GLY A 183 8.67 -7.98 -10.46
C GLY A 183 7.83 -8.15 -11.73
N VAL A 184 6.85 -9.06 -11.73
CA VAL A 184 5.87 -9.20 -12.84
C VAL A 184 5.18 -7.86 -13.09
N ASN A 185 4.62 -7.24 -12.04
CA ASN A 185 3.83 -6.01 -12.17
C ASN A 185 4.67 -4.81 -12.60
N TYR A 186 5.85 -4.62 -12.01
CA TYR A 186 6.74 -3.52 -12.34
C TYR A 186 7.36 -3.65 -13.73
N ALA A 187 7.74 -4.85 -14.15
CA ALA A 187 8.21 -5.08 -15.50
C ALA A 187 7.11 -4.71 -16.53
N ARG A 188 5.83 -5.04 -16.28
CA ARG A 188 4.72 -4.57 -17.14
C ARG A 188 4.59 -3.05 -17.12
N GLN A 189 4.62 -2.45 -15.92
CA GLN A 189 4.57 -1.00 -15.72
C GLN A 189 5.64 -0.24 -16.51
N PHE A 190 6.82 -0.85 -16.69
CA PHE A 190 7.94 -0.26 -17.43
C PHE A 190 8.02 -0.70 -18.89
N GLY A 191 7.07 -1.50 -19.39
CA GLY A 191 7.06 -1.97 -20.78
C GLY A 191 7.98 -3.16 -21.06
N GLU A 192 8.53 -3.78 -20.02
CA GLU A 192 9.52 -4.87 -20.08
C GLU A 192 8.83 -6.24 -20.10
N MET A 193 8.09 -6.52 -21.17
CA MET A 193 7.20 -7.68 -21.27
C MET A 193 7.94 -9.02 -21.13
N GLU A 194 9.12 -9.15 -21.75
CA GLU A 194 9.93 -10.38 -21.68
C GLU A 194 10.43 -10.66 -20.26
N LEU A 195 10.82 -9.62 -19.53
CA LEU A 195 11.26 -9.73 -18.15
C LEU A 195 10.08 -10.09 -17.22
N SER A 196 8.91 -9.49 -17.45
CA SER A 196 7.68 -9.86 -16.75
C SER A 196 7.33 -11.34 -16.95
N ASP A 197 7.41 -11.84 -18.18
CA ASP A 197 7.19 -13.26 -18.49
C ASP A 197 8.20 -14.17 -17.80
N ASP A 198 9.45 -13.72 -17.63
CA ASP A 198 10.46 -14.46 -16.88
C ASP A 198 10.13 -14.55 -15.38
N TYR A 199 9.78 -13.42 -14.77
CA TYR A 199 9.34 -13.41 -13.37
C TYR A 199 8.11 -14.30 -13.16
N LEU A 200 7.16 -14.29 -14.09
CA LEU A 200 5.96 -15.11 -14.02
C LEU A 200 6.30 -16.62 -14.08
N ARG A 201 7.19 -17.04 -15.00
CA ARG A 201 7.65 -18.44 -15.06
C ARG A 201 8.32 -18.88 -13.76
N ARG A 202 9.18 -18.02 -13.19
CA ARG A 202 9.87 -18.29 -11.93
C ARG A 202 8.88 -18.35 -10.76
N LEU A 203 7.85 -17.51 -10.77
CA LEU A 203 6.80 -17.50 -9.75
C LEU A 203 5.99 -18.79 -9.78
N HIS A 204 5.66 -19.33 -10.97
CA HIS A 204 4.98 -20.62 -11.07
C HIS A 204 5.80 -21.78 -10.48
N ILE A 205 7.14 -21.74 -10.58
CA ILE A 205 7.99 -22.75 -9.93
C ILE A 205 7.86 -22.63 -8.41
N VAL A 206 7.96 -21.42 -7.86
CA VAL A 206 7.78 -21.17 -6.41
C VAL A 206 6.39 -21.60 -5.93
N MET A 207 5.35 -21.42 -6.74
CA MET A 207 3.99 -21.86 -6.46
C MET A 207 3.87 -23.38 -6.30
N ILE A 208 4.57 -24.13 -7.14
CA ILE A 208 4.60 -25.60 -7.05
C ILE A 208 5.36 -26.02 -5.78
N ASP A 209 6.50 -25.39 -5.51
CA ASP A 209 7.37 -25.72 -4.37
C ASP A 209 6.73 -25.41 -3.01
N ALA A 210 5.83 -24.43 -2.95
CA ALA A 210 5.19 -24.00 -1.71
C ALA A 210 4.00 -24.87 -1.27
N ARG A 211 3.55 -25.82 -2.08
CA ARG A 211 2.40 -26.68 -1.74
C ARG A 211 2.66 -27.49 -0.48
N GLY A 212 1.73 -27.45 0.47
CA GLY A 212 1.87 -28.08 1.77
C GLY A 212 2.87 -27.41 2.72
N THR A 213 3.34 -26.20 2.40
CA THR A 213 4.20 -25.39 3.27
C THR A 213 3.41 -24.26 3.93
N GLU A 214 4.00 -23.57 4.90
CA GLU A 214 3.39 -22.39 5.54
C GLU A 214 3.16 -21.22 4.56
N ALA A 215 3.85 -21.22 3.41
CA ALA A 215 3.73 -20.17 2.40
C ALA A 215 2.54 -20.37 1.44
N GLU A 216 1.91 -21.55 1.43
CA GLU A 216 0.87 -21.92 0.46
C GLU A 216 -0.27 -20.91 0.41
N GLN A 217 -0.85 -20.54 1.56
CA GLN A 217 -1.98 -19.62 1.64
C GLN A 217 -1.66 -18.22 1.08
N PHE A 218 -0.44 -17.73 1.35
CA PHE A 218 -0.02 -16.43 0.83
C PHE A 218 0.18 -16.48 -0.69
N ILE A 219 0.62 -17.61 -1.20
CA ILE A 219 0.86 -17.82 -2.62
C ILE A 219 -0.45 -18.01 -3.39
N GLU A 220 -1.42 -18.73 -2.82
CA GLU A 220 -2.80 -18.80 -3.35
C GLU A 220 -3.42 -17.40 -3.46
N TYR A 221 -3.19 -16.54 -2.45
CA TYR A 221 -3.60 -15.14 -2.49
C TYR A 221 -2.95 -14.36 -3.65
N ILE A 222 -1.66 -14.57 -3.94
CA ILE A 222 -1.00 -13.95 -5.10
C ILE A 222 -1.58 -14.48 -6.41
N GLU A 223 -1.83 -15.79 -6.51
CA GLU A 223 -2.31 -16.46 -7.71
C GLU A 223 -3.64 -15.87 -8.22
N GLU A 224 -4.53 -15.50 -7.29
CA GLU A 224 -5.83 -14.86 -7.59
C GLU A 224 -5.68 -13.63 -8.51
N PHE A 225 -4.61 -12.86 -8.33
CA PHE A 225 -4.43 -11.58 -9.03
C PHE A 225 -3.44 -11.65 -10.21
N LEU A 226 -2.78 -12.78 -10.45
CA LEU A 226 -1.81 -12.89 -11.54
C LEU A 226 -2.41 -12.64 -12.92
N SER A 227 -3.66 -13.09 -13.10
CA SER A 227 -4.38 -12.86 -14.35
C SER A 227 -4.65 -11.37 -14.60
N HIS A 228 -4.60 -10.52 -13.57
CA HIS A 228 -4.80 -9.08 -13.71
C HIS A 228 -3.54 -8.36 -14.19
N SER A 229 -2.36 -8.88 -13.86
CA SER A 229 -1.07 -8.26 -14.20
C SER A 229 -0.88 -8.06 -15.70
N GLN A 230 -1.52 -8.88 -16.54
CA GLN A 230 -1.48 -8.74 -18.00
C GLN A 230 -2.15 -7.45 -18.52
N TYR A 231 -3.02 -6.82 -17.72
CA TYR A 231 -3.74 -5.59 -18.04
C TYR A 231 -3.08 -4.33 -17.46
N ILE A 232 -1.90 -4.46 -16.85
CA ILE A 232 -1.10 -3.30 -16.45
C ILE A 232 -0.55 -2.64 -17.71
N THR A 233 -0.89 -1.38 -17.90
CA THR A 233 -0.41 -0.59 -19.04
C THR A 233 0.92 0.09 -18.69
N PRO A 234 1.86 0.22 -19.64
CA PRO A 234 3.11 0.92 -19.36
C PRO A 234 2.89 2.39 -18.99
N GLY A 235 3.55 2.85 -17.93
CA GLY A 235 3.43 4.22 -17.41
C GLY A 235 2.14 4.49 -16.63
N GLY A 236 1.96 5.73 -16.17
CA GLY A 236 0.74 6.13 -15.45
C GLY A 236 0.55 5.39 -14.11
N ALA A 237 -0.66 4.85 -13.91
CA ALA A 237 -1.04 4.11 -12.71
C ALA A 237 -0.66 2.63 -12.83
N LEU A 238 -0.24 2.02 -11.72
CA LEU A 238 0.05 0.57 -11.66
C LEU A 238 -1.22 -0.29 -11.70
N ASP A 239 -2.38 0.31 -11.45
CA ASP A 239 -3.64 -0.43 -11.34
C ASP A 239 -4.07 -0.92 -12.74
N PRO A 240 -4.29 -2.24 -12.93
CA PRO A 240 -4.67 -2.80 -14.20
C PRO A 240 -6.07 -2.33 -14.61
N GLU A 241 -6.22 -2.01 -15.89
CA GLU A 241 -7.52 -1.72 -16.51
C GLU A 241 -8.22 -3.03 -16.87
N LEU A 242 -8.91 -3.62 -15.90
CA LEU A 242 -9.60 -4.90 -16.11
C LEU A 242 -10.71 -4.76 -17.16
N PRO A 243 -10.85 -5.75 -18.07
CA PRO A 243 -12.01 -5.76 -18.97
C PRO A 243 -13.29 -5.82 -18.14
N GLU A 244 -14.33 -5.11 -18.58
CA GLU A 244 -15.66 -5.22 -17.97
C GLU A 244 -16.02 -6.71 -17.93
N ALA A 245 -16.34 -7.21 -16.73
CA ALA A 245 -16.81 -8.58 -16.58
C ALA A 245 -17.96 -8.77 -17.56
N ALA A 246 -17.86 -9.79 -18.42
CA ALA A 246 -18.96 -10.14 -19.31
C ALA A 246 -20.23 -10.22 -18.44
N PRO A 247 -21.35 -9.57 -18.86
CA PRO A 247 -22.57 -9.61 -18.07
C PRO A 247 -22.86 -11.07 -17.76
N ASP A 248 -22.94 -11.40 -16.47
CA ASP A 248 -23.22 -12.74 -16.00
C ASP A 248 -24.52 -13.17 -16.69
N GLU A 249 -24.42 -14.08 -17.67
CA GLU A 249 -25.56 -14.59 -18.41
C GLU A 249 -26.34 -15.47 -17.43
N GLY A 250 -27.12 -14.81 -16.57
CA GLY A 250 -27.74 -15.39 -15.39
C GLY A 250 -28.43 -16.72 -15.69
N GLY A 251 -27.91 -17.77 -15.04
CA GLY A 251 -28.57 -19.07 -14.91
C GLY A 251 -29.62 -19.08 -13.81
#